data_AF-A0A9P3PM19-F1
#
_entry.id   AF-A0A9P3PM19-F1
#
_cell.length_a   1.000
_cell.length_b   1.000
_cell.length_c   1.000
_cell.angle_alpha   90.00
_cell.angle_beta   90.00
_cell.angle_gamma   90.00
#
_symmetry.space_group_name_H-M   'P 1'
#
loop_
_entity.id
_entity.type
_entity.pdbx_description
1 polymer ?
#
loop_
_entity_poly.entity_id
_entity_poly.type
_entity_poly.pdbx_seq_one_letter_code
_entity_poly.pdbx_strand_id
1 'polypeptide(L)'
;MIQRSAPSTYGALDRVFFHWLLAYNMPIVYLAWLTVKHGVPLGGSPYSPGLQSVATGIFRQSSVATSGYPYALILRISICVPLFKTDPLVAAASQLVAAHYTFPDLIVNGTTTADWQYVRMTANHYSQAGVTDVTSSAIRCYELDSTSATNAGIATVVAGSTVGFKADNIMGHPGYFSAYMTPASPAANSNSAGLSKTWFKIWEWAPTYSPRTGLVFSSENIQQFTFTIPKNTPNGQYLLRGEQIALHLAGTTGGAQFYIGCAQINVVGGGNGSPGPTVSFPGAYSATDPGILINIYSLPAGFTGYKAPGPAVWKG
;
A
#
# COMPACT_ATOMS: atom_id res chain seq x y z
N MET A 1 7.24 51.43 -41.70
CA MET A 1 6.82 51.67 -43.09
C MET A 1 6.93 50.33 -43.83
N ILE A 2 5.81 49.79 -44.33
CA ILE A 2 5.65 48.86 -45.49
C ILE A 2 6.50 47.55 -45.46
N GLN A 3 5.93 46.37 -45.12
CA GLN A 3 5.14 45.39 -45.92
C GLN A 3 5.96 44.32 -46.69
N ARG A 4 5.53 43.05 -46.47
CA ARG A 4 5.52 41.85 -47.34
C ARG A 4 6.83 41.09 -47.62
N SER A 5 6.84 39.79 -47.28
CA SER A 5 6.56 38.69 -48.23
C SER A 5 6.73 37.31 -47.58
N ALA A 6 5.75 36.42 -47.72
CA ALA A 6 5.94 34.96 -47.70
C ALA A 6 6.23 34.48 -49.14
N PRO A 7 6.88 33.31 -49.38
CA PRO A 7 6.09 32.06 -49.42
C PRO A 7 6.80 30.74 -49.01
N SER A 8 5.94 29.75 -48.70
CA SER A 8 5.95 28.31 -49.05
C SER A 8 7.03 27.30 -48.58
N THR A 9 6.51 26.34 -47.79
CA THR A 9 6.53 24.86 -47.96
C THR A 9 7.74 23.99 -47.54
N TYR A 10 7.34 22.83 -46.99
CA TYR A 10 8.04 21.57 -46.69
C TYR A 10 8.71 21.43 -45.31
N GLY A 11 8.14 20.48 -44.54
CA GLY A 11 8.48 20.20 -43.15
C GLY A 11 9.75 19.37 -42.98
N ALA A 12 10.48 19.70 -41.93
CA ALA A 12 11.57 18.91 -41.39
C ALA A 12 11.04 17.95 -40.31
N LEU A 13 11.45 16.69 -40.39
CA LEU A 13 11.32 15.70 -39.32
C LEU A 13 12.50 15.89 -38.35
N ASP A 14 12.26 16.48 -37.18
CA ASP A 14 13.26 16.47 -36.11
C ASP A 14 13.24 15.13 -35.39
N ARG A 15 14.36 14.40 -35.46
CA ARG A 15 14.63 13.21 -34.64
C ARG A 15 15.28 13.66 -33.34
N VAL A 16 14.58 13.54 -32.23
CA VAL A 16 15.17 13.74 -30.89
C VAL A 16 15.70 12.40 -30.37
N PHE A 17 17.00 12.32 -30.11
CA PHE A 17 17.64 11.22 -29.39
C PHE A 17 17.78 11.57 -27.90
N PHE A 18 17.39 10.66 -27.00
CA PHE A 18 17.81 10.68 -25.60
C PHE A 18 18.58 9.40 -25.27
N HIS A 19 19.80 9.57 -24.77
CA HIS A 19 20.64 8.51 -24.19
C HIS A 19 20.28 8.32 -22.71
N TRP A 20 20.09 7.07 -22.29
CA TRP A 20 20.21 6.67 -20.88
C TRP A 20 21.21 5.50 -20.77
N LEU A 21 22.15 5.65 -19.84
CA LEU A 21 23.14 4.64 -19.45
C LEU A 21 22.44 3.37 -18.96
N LEU A 22 22.83 2.21 -19.50
CA LEU A 22 22.49 0.89 -18.97
C LEU A 22 23.69 0.33 -18.19
N ALA A 23 23.48 0.00 -16.92
CA ALA A 23 24.28 -0.99 -16.22
C ALA A 23 23.58 -2.36 -16.35
N TYR A 24 24.33 -3.35 -16.84
CA TYR A 24 24.13 -4.81 -16.91
C TYR A 24 22.95 -5.39 -16.08
N ASN A 25 22.13 -6.35 -16.52
CA ASN A 25 22.38 -7.53 -17.36
C ASN A 25 21.01 -8.11 -17.80
N MET A 26 20.77 -8.39 -19.10
CA MET A 26 19.75 -9.27 -19.74
C MET A 26 19.41 -8.74 -21.16
N PRO A 27 19.51 -9.53 -22.25
CA PRO A 27 19.25 -9.04 -23.61
C PRO A 27 17.79 -9.35 -24.01
N ILE A 28 16.87 -8.42 -23.77
CA ILE A 28 15.63 -8.37 -24.56
C ILE A 28 15.40 -6.91 -24.97
N VAL A 29 15.86 -6.58 -26.18
CA VAL A 29 15.56 -5.29 -26.80
C VAL A 29 14.16 -5.37 -27.40
N TYR A 30 13.18 -4.74 -26.77
CA TYR A 30 11.89 -4.49 -27.41
C TYR A 30 11.98 -3.22 -28.25
N LEU A 31 11.99 -3.35 -29.57
CA LEU A 31 11.75 -2.21 -30.47
C LEU A 31 10.23 -2.00 -30.61
N ALA A 32 9.71 -0.94 -30.01
CA ALA A 32 8.39 -0.42 -30.32
C ALA A 32 8.50 0.67 -31.38
N TRP A 33 7.81 0.52 -32.51
CA TRP A 33 7.65 1.60 -33.49
C TRP A 33 6.37 2.37 -33.18
N LEU A 34 6.49 3.67 -32.92
CA LEU A 34 5.33 4.57 -32.92
C LEU A 34 5.06 5.03 -34.35
N THR A 35 3.87 4.78 -34.87
CA THR A 35 3.41 5.42 -36.13
C THR A 35 2.19 6.27 -35.83
N VAL A 36 2.32 7.59 -35.97
CA VAL A 36 1.19 8.53 -35.88
C VAL A 36 0.63 8.72 -37.28
N LYS A 37 -0.62 8.30 -37.52
CA LYS A 37 -1.38 8.66 -38.73
C LYS A 37 -2.39 9.75 -38.40
N HIS A 38 -2.35 10.87 -39.12
CA HIS A 38 -3.42 11.86 -39.12
C HIS A 38 -4.52 11.44 -40.11
N GLY A 39 -5.78 11.42 -39.66
CA GLY A 39 -6.95 10.99 -40.44
C GLY A 39 -7.45 12.06 -41.42
N VAL A 40 -8.03 11.61 -42.54
CA VAL A 40 -8.74 12.40 -43.57
C VAL A 40 -10.26 12.15 -43.42
N PRO A 41 -11.17 13.09 -43.78
CA PRO A 41 -12.59 12.98 -43.43
C PRO A 41 -13.37 11.92 -44.23
N LEU A 42 -14.42 11.39 -43.60
CA LEU A 42 -15.27 10.28 -44.06
C LEU A 42 -16.30 10.71 -45.13
N GLY A 43 -16.51 9.86 -46.14
CA GLY A 43 -17.69 9.91 -47.00
C GLY A 43 -18.00 8.57 -47.68
N GLY A 44 -19.25 8.10 -47.57
CA GLY A 44 -19.92 7.17 -48.52
C GLY A 44 -19.84 5.66 -48.27
N SER A 45 -21.01 5.03 -48.04
CA SER A 45 -21.33 3.58 -47.92
C SER A 45 -21.44 2.88 -49.31
N PRO A 46 -21.79 1.56 -49.50
CA PRO A 46 -21.81 0.36 -48.61
C PRO A 46 -21.04 -0.86 -49.18
N TYR A 47 -20.76 -1.90 -48.36
CA TYR A 47 -20.95 -3.35 -48.63
C TYR A 47 -20.36 -4.18 -47.46
N SER A 48 -21.15 -5.10 -46.90
CA SER A 48 -20.75 -6.17 -45.95
C SER A 48 -20.50 -7.49 -46.71
N PRO A 49 -20.02 -8.62 -46.12
CA PRO A 49 -19.79 -8.92 -44.70
C PRO A 49 -18.45 -9.64 -44.36
N GLY A 50 -18.10 -9.71 -43.07
CA GLY A 50 -17.06 -10.60 -42.57
C GLY A 50 -16.77 -10.43 -41.07
N LEU A 51 -17.35 -11.32 -40.25
CA LEU A 51 -17.08 -11.43 -38.81
C LEU A 51 -15.61 -11.79 -38.55
N GLN A 52 -14.95 -11.10 -37.60
CA GLN A 52 -14.11 -11.73 -36.57
C GLN A 52 -14.13 -10.91 -35.28
N SER A 53 -14.16 -11.62 -34.15
CA SER A 53 -14.42 -11.12 -32.80
C SER A 53 -13.41 -10.08 -32.33
N VAL A 54 -13.90 -8.92 -31.92
CA VAL A 54 -13.14 -7.94 -31.14
C VAL A 54 -13.56 -8.09 -29.69
N ALA A 55 -12.65 -8.52 -28.81
CA ALA A 55 -12.84 -8.39 -27.37
C ALA A 55 -12.58 -6.93 -26.99
N THR A 56 -13.64 -6.14 -26.86
CA THR A 56 -13.58 -4.74 -26.42
C THR A 56 -13.64 -4.70 -24.89
N GLY A 57 -12.50 -4.45 -24.24
CA GLY A 57 -12.49 -4.01 -22.85
C GLY A 57 -12.67 -2.50 -22.78
N ILE A 58 -13.82 -2.03 -22.29
CA ILE A 58 -14.08 -0.61 -22.03
C ILE A 58 -13.63 -0.30 -20.61
N PHE A 59 -12.54 0.46 -20.45
CA PHE A 59 -12.25 1.13 -19.18
C PHE A 59 -12.95 2.49 -19.18
N ARG A 60 -13.92 2.67 -18.28
CA ARG A 60 -14.45 4.00 -17.93
C ARG A 60 -13.41 4.71 -17.07
N GLN A 61 -12.95 5.88 -17.52
CA GLN A 61 -12.33 6.85 -16.62
C GLN A 61 -13.23 8.08 -16.52
N SER A 62 -13.44 8.49 -15.28
CA SER A 62 -14.16 9.69 -14.86
C SER A 62 -13.52 10.96 -15.43
N SER A 63 -14.38 11.85 -15.88
CA SER A 63 -14.09 13.14 -16.50
C SER A 63 -13.27 14.08 -15.60
N VAL A 64 -12.18 14.63 -16.14
CA VAL A 64 -11.68 15.96 -15.78
C VAL A 64 -11.94 16.87 -16.97
N ALA A 65 -12.73 17.93 -16.74
CA ALA A 65 -13.11 18.89 -17.75
C ALA A 65 -11.96 19.88 -18.00
N THR A 66 -11.37 19.84 -19.18
CA THR A 66 -10.80 21.02 -19.84
C THR A 66 -11.26 21.06 -21.29
N SER A 67 -11.49 22.27 -21.77
CA SER A 67 -12.24 22.61 -22.98
C SER A 67 -11.60 22.11 -24.28
N GLY A 68 -12.43 21.50 -25.14
CA GLY A 68 -12.25 21.52 -26.59
C GLY A 68 -11.65 20.25 -27.21
N TYR A 69 -12.50 19.52 -27.95
CA TYR A 69 -12.23 18.38 -28.84
C TYR A 69 -11.93 17.01 -28.17
N PRO A 70 -12.79 15.98 -28.36
CA PRO A 70 -12.52 14.65 -27.83
C PRO A 70 -11.51 13.93 -28.73
N TYR A 71 -10.24 13.89 -28.32
CA TYR A 71 -9.29 12.92 -28.88
C TYR A 71 -9.28 11.69 -27.97
N ALA A 72 -9.91 10.60 -28.40
CA ALA A 72 -9.73 9.30 -27.77
C ALA A 72 -8.39 8.71 -28.21
N LEU A 73 -7.43 8.60 -27.30
CA LEU A 73 -6.21 7.84 -27.54
C LEU A 73 -6.55 6.34 -27.44
N ILE A 74 -6.84 5.70 -28.57
CA ILE A 74 -7.03 4.25 -28.62
C ILE A 74 -5.66 3.60 -28.78
N LEU A 75 -5.11 3.07 -27.70
CA LEU A 75 -3.91 2.25 -27.74
C LEU A 75 -4.28 0.86 -28.28
N ARG A 76 -3.99 0.57 -29.55
CA ARG A 76 -4.06 -0.79 -30.09
C ARG A 76 -2.69 -1.45 -29.95
N ILE A 77 -2.57 -2.36 -28.99
CA ILE A 77 -1.41 -3.25 -28.89
C ILE A 77 -1.71 -4.46 -29.79
N SER A 78 -1.15 -4.48 -31.00
CA SER A 78 -1.17 -5.65 -31.86
C SER A 78 0.05 -6.52 -31.54
N ILE A 79 -0.16 -7.65 -30.87
CA ILE A 79 0.89 -8.64 -30.66
C ILE A 79 0.92 -9.52 -31.91
N CYS A 80 1.99 -9.41 -32.69
CA CYS A 80 2.23 -10.28 -33.83
C CYS A 80 2.93 -11.55 -33.31
N VAL A 81 2.19 -12.66 -33.20
CA VAL A 81 2.77 -13.97 -32.87
C VAL A 81 3.16 -14.65 -34.18
N PRO A 82 4.43 -15.01 -34.42
CA PRO A 82 4.80 -15.73 -35.64
C PRO A 82 4.12 -17.11 -35.64
N LEU A 83 3.43 -17.42 -36.73
CA LEU A 83 2.83 -18.73 -36.98
C LEU A 83 3.96 -19.77 -37.16
N PHE A 84 4.34 -20.42 -36.07
CA PHE A 84 5.04 -21.69 -36.12
C PHE A 84 4.09 -22.81 -35.69
N LYS A 85 4.30 -23.98 -36.28
CA LYS A 85 3.50 -25.22 -36.15
C LYS A 85 3.10 -25.49 -34.70
N THR A 86 1.88 -26.00 -34.55
CA THR A 86 1.17 -26.30 -33.31
C THR A 86 1.95 -27.22 -32.38
N ASP A 87 2.65 -26.63 -31.42
CA ASP A 87 2.93 -27.24 -30.12
C ASP A 87 2.09 -26.52 -29.06
N PRO A 88 1.51 -27.22 -28.07
CA PRO A 88 0.70 -26.58 -27.04
C PRO A 88 1.59 -25.71 -26.16
N LEU A 89 1.67 -24.41 -26.48
CA LEU A 89 2.18 -23.40 -25.58
C LEU A 89 1.26 -23.32 -24.37
N VAL A 90 1.67 -23.94 -23.26
CA VAL A 90 1.13 -23.62 -21.95
C VAL A 90 1.54 -22.18 -21.67
N ALA A 91 0.61 -21.24 -21.85
CA ALA A 91 0.77 -19.88 -21.38
C ALA A 91 0.85 -19.94 -19.85
N ALA A 92 2.06 -19.94 -19.31
CA ALA A 92 2.28 -19.69 -17.90
C ALA A 92 1.87 -18.24 -17.63
N ALA A 93 0.62 -18.03 -17.24
CA ALA A 93 0.19 -16.78 -16.65
C ALA A 93 0.97 -16.62 -15.35
N SER A 94 2.01 -15.78 -15.37
CA SER A 94 2.64 -15.30 -14.15
C SER A 94 1.56 -14.59 -13.35
N GLN A 95 1.07 -15.23 -12.29
CA GLN A 95 0.24 -14.56 -11.31
C GLN A 95 1.11 -13.44 -10.72
N LEU A 96 0.84 -12.20 -11.11
CA LEU A 96 1.34 -11.03 -10.42
C LEU A 96 0.65 -11.02 -9.07
N VAL A 97 1.20 -11.75 -8.10
CA VAL A 97 0.76 -11.66 -6.71
C VAL A 97 1.24 -10.29 -6.22
N ALA A 98 0.37 -9.28 -6.33
CA ALA A 98 0.58 -8.02 -5.64
C ALA A 98 0.47 -8.33 -4.14
N ALA A 99 1.62 -8.51 -3.48
CA ALA A 99 1.69 -8.80 -2.06
C ALA A 99 1.81 -7.51 -1.21
N HIS A 100 1.79 -6.34 -1.84
CA HIS A 100 1.82 -5.05 -1.15
C HIS A 100 0.39 -4.54 -0.92
N TYR A 101 0.19 -3.80 0.16
CA TYR A 101 -1.12 -3.34 0.63
C TYR A 101 -1.03 -2.05 1.43
N THR A 102 -2.17 -1.43 1.65
CA THR A 102 -2.39 -0.38 2.65
C THR A 102 -3.48 -0.81 3.63
N PHE A 103 -3.66 -0.06 4.72
CA PHE A 103 -4.75 -0.26 5.68
C PHE A 103 -5.73 0.91 5.64
N PRO A 104 -6.51 1.08 4.54
CA PRO A 104 -7.37 2.25 4.37
C PRO A 104 -8.61 2.23 5.28
N ASP A 105 -9.05 1.04 5.67
CA ASP A 105 -10.36 0.85 6.28
C ASP A 105 -10.23 0.55 7.78
N LEU A 106 -11.00 1.27 8.59
CA LEU A 106 -11.23 0.90 9.99
C LEU A 106 -12.39 -0.10 10.04
N ILE A 107 -12.27 -1.11 10.89
CA ILE A 107 -13.38 -1.99 11.28
C ILE A 107 -13.84 -1.55 12.67
N VAL A 108 -15.13 -1.27 12.81
CA VAL A 108 -15.76 -0.96 14.11
C VAL A 108 -16.95 -1.88 14.30
N ASN A 109 -16.91 -2.72 15.34
CA ASN A 109 -17.98 -3.66 15.68
C ASN A 109 -18.47 -4.50 14.48
N GLY A 110 -17.54 -5.03 13.69
CA GLY A 110 -17.82 -5.85 12.51
C GLY A 110 -18.21 -5.08 11.24
N THR A 111 -18.32 -3.75 11.30
CA THR A 111 -18.59 -2.91 10.12
C THR A 111 -17.30 -2.31 9.59
N THR A 112 -16.99 -2.56 8.31
CA THR A 112 -15.88 -1.93 7.59
C THR A 112 -16.29 -0.54 7.11
N THR A 113 -15.48 0.46 7.40
CA THR A 113 -15.71 1.84 6.95
C THR A 113 -15.18 2.05 5.53
N ALA A 114 -15.51 3.17 4.89
CA ALA A 114 -14.92 3.49 3.59
C ALA A 114 -13.43 3.83 3.73
N ASP A 115 -12.70 3.70 2.62
CA ASP A 115 -11.28 4.02 2.52
C ASP A 115 -10.99 5.42 3.10
N TRP A 116 -10.04 5.47 4.04
CA TRP A 116 -9.54 6.69 4.65
C TRP A 116 -10.59 7.52 5.42
N GLN A 117 -11.79 6.96 5.64
CA GLN A 117 -12.87 7.65 6.33
C GLN A 117 -12.46 8.02 7.77
N TYR A 118 -11.78 7.09 8.46
CA TYR A 118 -11.28 7.29 9.82
C TYR A 118 -9.79 7.00 9.95
N VAL A 119 -9.16 6.48 8.91
CA VAL A 119 -7.72 6.24 8.83
C VAL A 119 -7.06 7.40 8.11
N ARG A 120 -5.97 7.93 8.69
CA ARG A 120 -5.14 8.94 8.02
C ARG A 120 -4.55 8.34 6.75
N MET A 121 -4.79 9.01 5.62
CA MET A 121 -4.24 8.59 4.33
C MET A 121 -2.72 8.47 4.39
N THR A 122 -2.19 7.37 3.87
CA THR A 122 -0.76 7.08 3.92
C THR A 122 -0.03 7.48 2.64
N ALA A 123 1.26 7.76 2.74
CA ALA A 123 2.12 8.13 1.60
C ALA A 123 2.18 7.04 0.53
N ASN A 124 1.96 5.78 0.91
CA ASN A 124 1.95 4.63 0.02
C ASN A 124 0.57 4.28 -0.57
N HIS A 125 -0.46 5.13 -0.48
CA HIS A 125 -1.80 4.84 -0.99
C HIS A 125 -1.86 4.38 -2.47
N TYR A 126 -0.87 4.73 -3.29
CA TYR A 126 -0.71 4.20 -4.65
C TYR A 126 0.41 3.16 -4.80
N SER A 127 1.58 3.42 -4.21
CA SER A 127 2.75 2.55 -4.39
C SER A 127 2.66 1.26 -3.57
N GLN A 128 1.86 1.29 -2.50
CA GLN A 128 1.72 0.26 -1.48
C GLN A 128 3.06 -0.15 -0.83
N ALA A 129 4.13 0.63 -1.00
CA ALA A 129 5.44 0.35 -0.40
C ALA A 129 5.38 0.36 1.13
N GLY A 130 6.06 -0.58 1.80
CA GLY A 130 6.25 -0.53 3.26
C GLY A 130 7.35 0.46 3.66
N VAL A 131 7.24 1.05 4.85
CA VAL A 131 8.35 1.80 5.48
C VAL A 131 9.46 0.80 5.80
N THR A 132 10.73 1.17 5.64
CA THR A 132 11.88 0.30 5.96
C THR A 132 12.83 0.91 6.99
N ASP A 133 12.84 2.23 7.12
CA ASP A 133 13.64 2.96 8.10
C ASP A 133 12.84 3.21 9.39
N VAL A 134 13.17 2.47 10.45
CA VAL A 134 12.53 2.58 11.77
C VAL A 134 12.85 3.89 12.51
N THR A 135 13.84 4.66 12.03
CA THR A 135 14.20 5.96 12.60
C THR A 135 13.44 7.12 11.94
N SER A 136 12.82 6.87 10.78
CA SER A 136 12.01 7.85 10.06
C SER A 136 10.74 8.21 10.83
N SER A 137 10.28 9.47 10.69
CA SER A 137 8.98 9.89 11.21
C SER A 137 7.81 9.11 10.60
N ALA A 138 8.00 8.56 9.39
CA ALA A 138 7.04 7.71 8.70
C ALA A 138 6.63 6.47 9.51
N ILE A 139 7.49 5.97 10.40
CA ILE A 139 7.21 4.76 11.21
C ILE A 139 6.04 4.97 12.18
N ARG A 140 5.64 6.21 12.46
CA ARG A 140 4.51 6.52 13.34
C ARG A 140 3.18 6.16 12.69
N CYS A 141 2.80 6.90 11.64
CA CYS A 141 1.50 6.80 10.98
C CYS A 141 1.58 6.86 9.45
N TYR A 142 2.79 6.98 8.90
CA TYR A 142 3.09 7.00 7.47
C TYR A 142 2.22 7.94 6.63
N GLU A 143 1.79 9.07 7.19
CA GLU A 143 0.84 9.96 6.54
C GLU A 143 1.35 10.47 5.19
N LEU A 144 0.44 10.66 4.24
CA LEU A 144 0.74 11.27 2.94
C LEU A 144 1.29 12.70 3.12
N ASP A 145 0.60 13.48 3.95
CA ASP A 145 0.92 14.86 4.26
C ASP A 145 0.19 15.33 5.54
N SER A 146 0.37 16.61 5.89
CA SER A 146 -0.24 17.23 7.06
C SER A 146 -1.76 17.40 6.99
N THR A 147 -2.40 17.19 5.84
CA THR A 147 -3.86 17.23 5.70
C THR A 147 -4.52 15.90 6.03
N SER A 148 -3.73 14.81 6.07
CA SER A 148 -4.24 13.45 6.32
C SER A 148 -4.96 13.32 7.65
N ALA A 149 -4.49 14.02 8.69
CA ALA A 149 -5.13 14.05 10.01
C ALA A 149 -6.48 14.81 10.00
N THR A 150 -6.53 15.95 9.32
CA THR A 150 -7.74 16.79 9.27
C THR A 150 -8.82 16.25 8.33
N ASN A 151 -8.42 15.50 7.30
CA ASN A 151 -9.34 14.91 6.32
C ASN A 151 -10.01 13.64 6.85
N ALA A 152 -9.32 12.86 7.68
CA ALA A 152 -9.90 11.71 8.34
C ALA A 152 -10.90 12.16 9.43
N GLY A 153 -12.05 11.49 9.51
CA GLY A 153 -13.00 11.67 10.61
C GLY A 153 -12.50 11.08 11.92
N ILE A 154 -13.32 11.12 12.96
CA ILE A 154 -13.06 10.46 14.26
C ILE A 154 -14.18 9.46 14.53
N ALA A 155 -13.85 8.16 14.63
CA ALA A 155 -14.83 7.11 14.92
C ALA A 155 -15.07 6.99 16.42
N THR A 156 -16.33 6.96 16.87
CA THR A 156 -16.62 6.64 18.27
C THR A 156 -16.60 5.12 18.46
N VAL A 157 -15.84 4.65 19.45
CA VAL A 157 -15.71 3.23 19.79
C VAL A 157 -15.95 3.02 21.28
N VAL A 158 -16.57 1.91 21.66
CA VAL A 158 -16.79 1.57 23.07
C VAL A 158 -15.60 0.74 23.56
N ALA A 159 -15.04 1.06 24.73
CA ALA A 159 -14.01 0.22 25.33
C ALA A 159 -14.54 -1.22 25.54
N GLY A 160 -13.72 -2.22 25.24
CA GLY A 160 -14.13 -3.63 25.20
C GLY A 160 -14.77 -4.07 23.89
N SER A 161 -15.05 -3.17 22.94
CA SER A 161 -15.53 -3.56 21.61
C SER A 161 -14.40 -4.05 20.71
N THR A 162 -14.77 -4.86 19.72
CA THR A 162 -13.85 -5.30 18.66
C THR A 162 -13.73 -4.22 17.59
N VAL A 163 -12.50 -3.89 17.26
CA VAL A 163 -12.11 -3.02 16.15
C VAL A 163 -11.06 -3.75 15.29
N GLY A 164 -10.61 -3.15 14.20
CA GLY A 164 -9.56 -3.73 13.38
C GLY A 164 -9.26 -2.91 12.15
N PHE A 165 -8.45 -3.46 11.26
CA PHE A 165 -8.18 -2.89 9.95
C PHE A 165 -8.49 -3.90 8.87
N LYS A 166 -8.99 -3.41 7.73
CA LYS A 166 -9.05 -4.18 6.49
C LYS A 166 -8.08 -3.56 5.50
N ALA A 167 -7.32 -4.42 4.83
CA ALA A 167 -6.38 -4.03 3.80
C ALA A 167 -7.09 -3.86 2.44
N ASP A 168 -6.54 -2.99 1.59
CA ASP A 168 -6.96 -2.81 0.19
C ASP A 168 -6.71 -4.06 -0.67
N ASN A 169 -5.86 -4.96 -0.20
CA ASN A 169 -5.45 -6.18 -0.88
C ASN A 169 -5.18 -7.31 0.14
N ILE A 170 -4.98 -8.54 -0.34
CA ILE A 170 -4.60 -9.69 0.50
C ILE A 170 -3.22 -9.44 1.10
N MET A 171 -3.09 -9.65 2.41
CA MET A 171 -1.83 -9.56 3.12
C MET A 171 -0.99 -10.82 2.89
N GLY A 172 -0.28 -10.84 1.75
CA GLY A 172 0.45 -12.02 1.28
C GLY A 172 1.84 -12.23 1.89
N HIS A 173 2.35 -11.31 2.72
CA HIS A 173 3.69 -11.45 3.29
C HIS A 173 3.69 -12.18 4.66
N PRO A 174 4.66 -13.10 4.91
CA PRO A 174 4.93 -13.61 6.25
C PRO A 174 5.28 -12.46 7.18
N GLY A 175 4.63 -12.37 8.33
CA GLY A 175 4.90 -11.25 9.21
C GLY A 175 4.32 -11.34 10.62
N TYR A 176 4.69 -10.33 11.39
CA TYR A 176 4.18 -10.06 12.72
C TYR A 176 3.18 -8.91 12.64
N PHE A 177 2.05 -9.05 13.31
CA PHE A 177 1.03 -8.00 13.38
C PHE A 177 0.98 -7.41 14.78
N SER A 178 0.69 -6.11 14.87
CA SER A 178 0.41 -5.48 16.14
C SER A 178 -0.50 -4.27 16.04
N ALA A 179 -1.08 -3.89 17.18
CA ALA A 179 -1.84 -2.67 17.31
C ALA A 179 -1.42 -1.88 18.55
N TYR A 180 -1.32 -0.57 18.38
CA TYR A 180 -0.96 0.37 19.44
C TYR A 180 -2.00 1.46 19.56
N MET A 181 -2.11 2.02 20.75
CA MET A 181 -2.87 3.23 21.00
C MET A 181 -1.99 4.30 21.65
N THR A 182 -2.31 5.55 21.41
CA THR A 182 -1.79 6.69 22.17
C THR A 182 -2.92 7.68 22.42
N PRO A 183 -3.03 8.28 23.63
CA PRO A 183 -3.88 9.44 23.81
C PRO A 183 -3.51 10.52 22.79
N ALA A 184 -4.53 11.15 22.22
CA ALA A 184 -4.35 12.19 21.21
C ALA A 184 -4.57 13.57 21.82
N SER A 185 -3.49 14.37 21.88
CA SER A 185 -3.52 15.74 22.37
C SER A 185 -3.01 16.70 21.29
N PRO A 186 -3.73 17.82 21.00
CA PRO A 186 -4.99 18.25 21.62
C PRO A 186 -6.23 17.46 21.15
N ALA A 187 -6.15 16.76 20.02
CA ALA A 187 -7.24 15.98 19.44
C ALA A 187 -6.70 14.90 18.49
N ALA A 188 -7.51 13.87 18.18
CA ALA A 188 -7.15 12.80 17.25
C ALA A 188 -6.91 13.27 15.81
N ASN A 189 -7.54 14.37 15.38
CA ASN A 189 -7.30 14.99 14.07
C ASN A 189 -6.17 16.03 14.06
N SER A 190 -5.34 16.09 15.12
CA SER A 190 -4.16 16.97 15.18
C SER A 190 -2.92 16.28 14.63
N ASN A 191 -2.11 17.00 13.84
CA ASN A 191 -0.77 16.57 13.44
C ASN A 191 0.21 16.41 14.61
N SER A 192 -0.07 17.02 15.77
CA SER A 192 0.74 16.85 16.97
C SER A 192 0.42 15.59 17.78
N ALA A 193 -0.67 14.89 17.46
CA ALA A 193 -1.08 13.68 18.18
C ALA A 193 -0.05 12.56 18.00
N GLY A 194 0.30 11.89 19.09
CA GLY A 194 1.22 10.74 19.08
C GLY A 194 2.70 11.08 18.90
N LEU A 195 3.11 12.35 19.06
CA LEU A 195 4.53 12.75 19.07
C LEU A 195 5.26 12.39 20.38
N SER A 196 4.53 12.24 21.48
CA SER A 196 5.08 11.96 22.80
C SER A 196 5.32 10.46 23.04
N LYS A 197 6.06 10.12 24.11
CA LYS A 197 6.31 8.73 24.56
C LYS A 197 5.08 8.13 25.26
N THR A 198 3.98 8.02 24.52
CA THR A 198 2.65 7.67 25.05
C THR A 198 1.98 6.52 24.30
N TRP A 199 2.68 5.91 23.34
CA TRP A 199 2.19 4.73 22.62
C TRP A 199 2.29 3.50 23.49
N PHE A 200 1.21 2.74 23.63
CA PHE A 200 1.17 1.45 24.31
C PHE A 200 0.58 0.40 23.37
N LYS A 201 1.11 -0.82 23.44
CA LYS A 201 0.64 -1.95 22.63
C LYS A 201 -0.63 -2.52 23.25
N ILE A 202 -1.67 -2.76 22.45
CA ILE A 202 -2.94 -3.35 22.90
C ILE A 202 -3.16 -4.76 22.37
N TRP A 203 -2.45 -5.13 21.30
CA TRP A 203 -2.60 -6.42 20.66
C TRP A 203 -1.38 -6.75 19.81
N GLU A 204 -1.11 -8.04 19.69
CA GLU A 204 -0.15 -8.59 18.73
C GLU A 204 -0.57 -9.99 18.26
N TRP A 205 -0.10 -10.35 17.07
CA TRP A 205 -0.19 -11.70 16.52
C TRP A 205 1.18 -12.08 15.98
N ALA A 206 1.92 -12.78 16.84
CA ALA A 206 3.25 -13.28 16.53
C ALA A 206 3.20 -14.62 15.78
N PRO A 207 4.14 -14.88 14.86
CA PRO A 207 4.32 -16.21 14.32
C PRO A 207 4.68 -17.19 15.43
N THR A 208 4.18 -18.41 15.31
CA THR A 208 4.54 -19.50 16.22
C THR A 208 5.80 -20.19 15.73
N TYR A 209 6.53 -20.83 16.64
CA TYR A 209 7.75 -21.57 16.30
C TYR A 209 7.65 -23.00 16.83
N SER A 210 8.04 -23.96 16.00
CA SER A 210 8.39 -25.30 16.47
C SER A 210 9.69 -25.78 15.84
N PRO A 211 10.51 -26.59 16.55
CA PRO A 211 11.70 -27.18 15.95
C PRO A 211 11.44 -28.06 14.73
N ARG A 212 10.21 -28.58 14.57
CA ARG A 212 9.83 -29.46 13.45
C ARG A 212 9.43 -28.67 12.19
N THR A 213 8.74 -27.55 12.36
CA THR A 213 8.10 -26.80 11.26
C THR A 213 8.72 -25.43 11.00
N GLY A 214 9.62 -24.96 11.87
CA GLY A 214 10.13 -23.60 11.81
C GLY A 214 9.09 -22.57 12.26
N LEU A 215 9.18 -21.35 11.72
CA LEU A 215 8.19 -20.31 11.92
C LEU A 215 6.92 -20.62 11.12
N VAL A 216 5.77 -20.46 11.77
CA VAL A 216 4.44 -20.60 11.15
C VAL A 216 3.69 -19.29 11.29
N PHE A 217 3.33 -18.71 10.15
CA PHE A 217 2.62 -17.45 10.01
C PHE A 217 1.14 -17.72 9.72
N SER A 218 0.33 -17.93 10.76
CA SER A 218 -1.11 -18.17 10.59
C SER A 218 -1.91 -16.95 10.12
N SER A 219 -1.25 -15.79 10.05
CA SER A 219 -1.78 -14.52 9.58
C SER A 219 -1.50 -14.25 8.10
N GLU A 220 -0.80 -15.13 7.39
CA GLU A 220 -0.62 -15.00 5.95
C GLU A 220 -1.94 -15.14 5.19
N ASN A 221 -2.06 -14.37 4.10
CA ASN A 221 -3.19 -14.40 3.17
C ASN A 221 -4.55 -14.02 3.80
N ILE A 222 -4.54 -13.31 4.93
CA ILE A 222 -5.74 -12.66 5.46
C ILE A 222 -5.95 -11.30 4.78
N GLN A 223 -7.15 -10.74 4.85
CA GLN A 223 -7.44 -9.37 4.38
C GLN A 223 -7.78 -8.40 5.52
N GLN A 224 -8.02 -8.94 6.72
CA GLN A 224 -8.39 -8.15 7.88
C GLN A 224 -7.81 -8.76 9.14
N PHE A 225 -7.49 -7.91 10.10
CA PHE A 225 -7.11 -8.32 11.45
C PHE A 225 -7.88 -7.47 12.46
N THR A 226 -8.44 -8.14 13.46
CA THR A 226 -9.30 -7.52 14.47
C THR A 226 -8.79 -7.82 15.86
N PHE A 227 -9.02 -6.87 16.76
CA PHE A 227 -8.59 -6.93 18.16
C PHE A 227 -9.55 -6.12 19.02
N THR A 228 -9.44 -6.26 20.34
CA THR A 228 -10.34 -5.60 21.29
C THR A 228 -9.68 -4.34 21.84
N ILE A 229 -10.41 -3.23 21.89
CA ILE A 229 -10.00 -2.08 22.71
C ILE A 229 -10.05 -2.52 24.18
N PRO A 230 -8.96 -2.46 24.95
CA PRO A 230 -8.97 -2.95 26.33
C PRO A 230 -10.05 -2.27 27.17
N LYS A 231 -10.73 -3.02 28.05
CA LYS A 231 -11.96 -2.56 28.70
C LYS A 231 -11.68 -1.41 29.68
N ASN A 232 -10.51 -1.41 30.30
CA ASN A 232 -10.09 -0.35 31.22
C ASN A 232 -9.42 0.85 30.52
N THR A 233 -9.51 0.98 29.19
CA THR A 233 -9.00 2.15 28.47
C THR A 233 -9.71 3.41 28.96
N PRO A 234 -9.00 4.47 29.39
CA PRO A 234 -9.65 5.73 29.73
C PRO A 234 -10.46 6.31 28.57
N ASN A 235 -11.53 7.02 28.89
CA ASN A 235 -12.30 7.74 27.88
C ASN A 235 -11.45 8.86 27.27
N GLY A 236 -11.66 9.12 25.98
CA GLY A 236 -11.00 10.23 25.29
C GLY A 236 -10.63 9.90 23.85
N GLN A 237 -9.93 10.83 23.22
CA GLN A 237 -9.47 10.67 21.86
C GLN A 237 -8.11 9.98 21.80
N TYR A 238 -7.96 9.06 20.84
CA TYR A 238 -6.76 8.28 20.63
C TYR A 238 -6.42 8.20 19.15
N LEU A 239 -5.13 8.01 18.86
CA LEU A 239 -4.72 7.36 17.61
C LEU A 239 -4.65 5.86 17.87
N LEU A 240 -5.22 5.08 16.96
CA LEU A 240 -5.11 3.63 16.89
C LEU A 240 -4.23 3.27 15.69
N ARG A 241 -3.03 2.75 15.94
CA ARG A 241 -2.07 2.34 14.93
C ARG A 241 -2.15 0.84 14.71
N GLY A 242 -2.55 0.42 13.52
CA GLY A 242 -2.43 -0.97 13.05
C GLY A 242 -1.15 -1.14 12.25
N GLU A 243 -0.46 -2.25 12.43
CA GLU A 243 0.79 -2.55 11.74
C GLU A 243 0.91 -4.03 11.39
N GLN A 244 1.50 -4.28 10.23
CA GLN A 244 2.17 -5.53 9.94
C GLN A 244 3.63 -5.28 9.56
N ILE A 245 4.52 -6.06 10.17
CA ILE A 245 5.94 -6.14 9.82
C ILE A 245 6.13 -7.37 8.94
N ALA A 246 6.31 -7.17 7.65
CA ALA A 246 6.63 -8.22 6.69
C ALA A 246 8.12 -8.58 6.77
N LEU A 247 8.40 -9.87 6.92
CA LEU A 247 9.73 -10.39 7.26
C LEU A 247 10.42 -11.16 6.13
N HIS A 248 9.79 -11.23 4.96
CA HIS A 248 10.29 -12.01 3.82
C HIS A 248 11.67 -11.54 3.29
N LEU A 249 12.07 -10.29 3.57
CA LEU A 249 13.41 -9.75 3.25
C LEU A 249 14.18 -9.28 4.49
N ALA A 250 13.71 -9.60 5.70
CA ALA A 250 14.26 -9.12 6.96
C ALA A 250 15.64 -9.70 7.36
N GLY A 251 16.28 -10.49 6.50
CA GLY A 251 17.61 -11.06 6.74
C GLY A 251 18.75 -10.03 6.70
N THR A 252 18.48 -8.80 6.25
CA THR A 252 19.42 -7.68 6.21
C THR A 252 18.83 -6.45 6.90
N THR A 253 19.70 -5.59 7.43
CA THR A 253 19.28 -4.33 8.05
C THR A 253 18.50 -3.47 7.05
N GLY A 254 17.29 -3.03 7.45
CA GLY A 254 16.39 -2.28 6.56
C GLY A 254 15.60 -3.14 5.57
N GLY A 255 15.71 -4.47 5.64
CA GLY A 255 14.95 -5.38 4.79
C GLY A 255 13.53 -5.68 5.27
N ALA A 256 13.23 -5.48 6.56
CA ALA A 256 11.87 -5.58 7.09
C ALA A 256 11.00 -4.44 6.54
N GLN A 257 9.78 -4.76 6.13
CA GLN A 257 8.83 -3.80 5.57
C GLN A 257 7.65 -3.61 6.53
N PHE A 258 7.39 -2.36 6.87
CA PHE A 258 6.37 -1.97 7.82
C PHE A 258 5.17 -1.36 7.08
N TYR A 259 4.05 -2.07 7.10
CA TYR A 259 2.77 -1.63 6.58
C TYR A 259 1.96 -1.06 7.74
N ILE A 260 1.59 0.21 7.67
CA ILE A 260 1.09 0.98 8.82
C ILE A 260 -0.19 1.72 8.43
N GLY A 261 -1.14 1.82 9.34
CA GLY A 261 -2.29 2.72 9.25
C GLY A 261 -2.65 3.28 10.62
N CYS A 262 -3.03 4.56 10.69
CA CYS A 262 -3.46 5.22 11.92
C CYS A 262 -4.90 5.69 11.83
N ALA A 263 -5.79 5.04 12.58
CA ALA A 263 -7.16 5.46 12.75
C ALA A 263 -7.31 6.49 13.87
N GLN A 264 -8.28 7.39 13.72
CA GLN A 264 -8.65 8.39 14.70
C GLN A 264 -9.92 7.94 15.42
N ILE A 265 -9.84 7.73 16.72
CA ILE A 265 -10.95 7.19 17.51
C ILE A 265 -11.25 8.04 18.75
N ASN A 266 -12.51 8.03 19.17
CA ASN A 266 -12.98 8.53 20.45
C ASN A 266 -13.51 7.35 21.27
N VAL A 267 -12.78 6.98 22.32
CA VAL A 267 -13.12 5.89 23.22
C VAL A 267 -14.13 6.36 24.26
N VAL A 268 -15.25 5.64 24.38
CA VAL A 268 -16.29 5.86 25.39
C VAL A 268 -16.56 4.57 26.16
N GLY A 269 -17.22 4.67 27.33
CA GLY A 269 -17.55 3.51 28.16
C GLY A 269 -16.33 2.79 28.77
N GLY A 270 -15.20 3.51 28.85
CA GLY A 270 -13.93 3.05 29.37
C GLY A 270 -13.82 3.07 30.90
N GLY A 271 -12.64 2.68 31.39
CA GLY A 271 -12.29 2.61 32.81
C GLY A 271 -11.23 3.63 33.22
N ASN A 272 -10.58 3.37 34.36
CA ASN A 272 -9.52 4.23 34.91
C ASN A 272 -8.14 3.54 34.84
N GLY A 273 -7.90 2.75 33.80
CA GLY A 273 -6.64 2.05 33.60
C GLY A 273 -5.48 3.02 33.35
N SER A 274 -4.27 2.57 33.66
CA SER A 274 -3.03 3.28 33.32
C SER A 274 -2.27 2.46 32.28
N PRO A 275 -2.39 2.79 30.97
CA PRO A 275 -1.75 2.03 29.91
C PRO A 275 -0.23 2.06 30.00
N GLY A 276 0.40 0.90 29.85
CA GLY A 276 1.85 0.80 29.81
C GLY A 276 2.33 -0.65 29.63
N PRO A 277 3.62 -0.83 29.31
CA PRO A 277 4.66 0.19 29.13
C PRO A 277 4.45 1.08 27.90
N THR A 278 4.93 2.34 27.94
CA THR A 278 4.81 3.29 26.82
C THR A 278 6.14 3.54 26.07
N VAL A 279 6.02 3.81 24.77
CA VAL A 279 7.12 4.06 23.83
C VAL A 279 6.81 5.24 22.90
N SER A 280 7.78 5.60 22.04
CA SER A 280 7.65 6.62 20.99
C SER A 280 7.80 5.98 19.61
N PHE A 281 7.16 6.57 18.60
CA PHE A 281 7.44 6.27 17.19
C PHE A 281 7.88 7.55 16.47
N PRO A 282 9.13 7.64 15.98
CA PRO A 282 10.22 6.64 16.09
C PRO A 282 10.75 6.47 17.54
N GLY A 283 11.46 5.36 17.77
CA GLY A 283 12.16 5.07 19.04
C GLY A 283 11.79 3.73 19.71
N ALA A 284 10.63 3.15 19.41
CA ALA A 284 10.23 1.85 19.95
C ALA A 284 10.95 0.67 19.33
N TYR A 285 11.50 0.85 18.12
CA TYR A 285 12.15 -0.18 17.32
C TYR A 285 13.61 0.17 17.07
N SER A 286 14.44 -0.87 17.05
CA SER A 286 15.78 -0.83 16.46
C SER A 286 15.80 -1.64 15.17
N ALA A 287 16.59 -1.20 14.19
CA ALA A 287 16.83 -1.98 12.97
C ALA A 287 17.54 -3.32 13.25
N THR A 288 18.06 -3.50 14.47
CA THR A 288 18.72 -4.71 14.95
C THR A 288 17.89 -5.53 15.95
N ASP A 289 16.62 -5.15 16.21
CA ASP A 289 15.77 -5.97 17.07
C ASP A 289 15.64 -7.38 16.47
N PRO A 290 15.69 -8.45 17.28
CA PRO A 290 15.72 -9.84 16.77
C PRO A 290 14.43 -10.27 16.07
N GLY A 291 13.33 -9.52 16.23
CA GLY A 291 12.09 -9.70 15.46
C GLY A 291 12.03 -8.88 14.17
N ILE A 292 12.98 -7.98 13.94
CA ILE A 292 13.06 -7.05 12.79
C ILE A 292 14.23 -7.42 11.89
N LEU A 293 15.40 -7.75 12.43
CA LEU A 293 16.54 -8.32 11.71
C LEU A 293 16.56 -9.83 11.91
N ILE A 294 15.93 -10.56 11.00
CA ILE A 294 15.75 -12.01 11.07
C ILE A 294 15.66 -12.62 9.67
N ASN A 295 16.50 -13.62 9.40
CA ASN A 295 16.33 -14.47 8.22
C ASN A 295 15.34 -15.59 8.55
N ILE A 296 14.08 -15.42 8.14
CA ILE A 296 13.01 -16.39 8.42
C ILE A 296 13.16 -17.73 7.69
N TYR A 297 14.01 -17.79 6.66
CA TYR A 297 14.30 -19.01 5.89
C TYR A 297 15.52 -19.78 6.41
N SER A 298 16.36 -19.15 7.22
CA SER A 298 17.55 -19.75 7.82
C SER A 298 17.73 -19.22 9.24
N LEU A 299 16.91 -19.75 10.16
CA LEU A 299 16.91 -19.34 11.56
C LEU A 299 18.25 -19.68 12.25
N PRO A 300 18.68 -18.85 13.22
CA PRO A 300 19.94 -19.09 13.93
C PRO A 300 19.89 -20.38 14.76
N ALA A 301 21.07 -20.96 15.01
CA ALA A 301 21.19 -22.09 15.94
C ALA A 301 20.67 -21.71 17.33
N GLY A 302 19.89 -22.62 17.95
CA GLY A 302 19.28 -22.37 19.26
C GLY A 302 18.10 -21.38 19.25
N PHE A 303 17.53 -21.07 18.08
CA PHE A 303 16.31 -20.26 18.00
C PHE A 303 15.18 -20.89 18.84
N THR A 304 14.63 -20.12 19.78
CA THR A 304 13.59 -20.59 20.72
C THR A 304 12.20 -20.05 20.38
N GLY A 305 12.11 -19.12 19.43
CA GLY A 305 10.85 -18.51 19.01
C GLY A 305 11.02 -17.04 18.63
N TYR A 306 10.03 -16.53 17.90
CA TYR A 306 9.99 -15.14 17.48
C TYR A 306 9.95 -14.19 18.68
N LYS A 307 10.74 -13.12 18.62
CA LYS A 307 10.79 -12.07 19.64
C LYS A 307 10.07 -10.84 19.12
N ALA A 308 8.83 -10.66 19.55
CA ALA A 308 8.00 -9.53 19.15
C ALA A 308 8.70 -8.19 19.49
N PRO A 309 8.80 -7.24 18.55
CA PRO A 309 9.41 -5.93 18.81
C PRO A 309 8.49 -5.02 19.62
N GLY A 310 9.08 -3.99 20.23
CA GLY A 310 8.38 -3.00 21.05
C GLY A 310 7.97 -3.53 22.44
N PRO A 311 7.11 -2.78 23.16
CA PRO A 311 6.70 -3.11 24.54
C PRO A 311 5.78 -4.33 24.59
N ALA A 312 5.60 -4.89 25.78
CA ALA A 312 4.58 -5.90 26.04
C ALA A 312 3.16 -5.36 25.82
N VAL A 313 2.21 -6.25 25.50
CA VAL A 313 0.78 -5.91 25.40
C VAL A 313 0.24 -5.48 26.77
N TRP A 314 -0.40 -4.32 26.81
CA TRP A 314 -1.15 -3.86 27.96
C TRP A 314 -2.47 -4.64 28.07
N LYS A 315 -2.74 -5.24 29.24
CA LYS A 315 -3.87 -6.16 29.47
C LYS A 315 -5.15 -5.50 30.01
N GLY A 316 -5.35 -4.21 29.69
CA GLY A 316 -6.40 -3.34 30.22
C GLY A 316 -7.78 -3.94 30.39
#